data_AF-F4GFF6-F1
#
_entry.id   AF-F4GFF6-F1
#
_cell.length_a   1.000
_cell.length_b   1.000
_cell.length_c   1.000
_cell.angle_alpha   90.00
_cell.angle_beta   90.00
_cell.angle_gamma   90.00
#
_symmetry.space_group_name_H-M   'P 1'
#
loop_
_entity.id
_entity.type
_entity.pdbx_description
1 polymer ?
#
loop_
_entity_poly.entity_id
_entity_poly.type
_entity_poly.pdbx_seq_one_letter_code
_entity_poly.pdbx_strand_id
1 'polypeptide(L)'
;MAKLQLKDLVYARSGDKGDISNIAVIAKEPRYYPLLQKHLTAERVKAFFGEMSKGTVDRYEVKTLHAMNFVLRNSLGGGATRSLRIDFTGKTMCQAILRIVLEVDESDLHLIH
;
A
#
# COMPACT_ATOMS: atom_id res chain seq x y z
N MET A 1 8.19 21.30 -0.11
CA MET A 1 7.68 19.91 -0.13
C MET A 1 7.02 19.65 -1.48
N ALA A 2 7.42 18.58 -2.15
CA ALA A 2 6.79 18.14 -3.39
C ALA A 2 5.74 17.05 -3.10
N LYS A 3 4.69 16.98 -3.94
CA LYS A 3 3.62 15.98 -3.82
C LYS A 3 3.73 15.00 -4.97
N LEU A 4 3.84 13.71 -4.66
CA LEU A 4 3.95 12.63 -5.64
C LEU A 4 2.83 11.63 -5.45
N GLN A 5 2.22 11.17 -6.54
CA GLN A 5 1.24 10.09 -6.46
C GLN A 5 1.96 8.74 -6.52
N LEU A 6 1.55 7.81 -5.65
CA LEU A 6 2.16 6.49 -5.59
C LEU A 6 2.04 5.74 -6.95
N LYS A 7 0.96 5.99 -7.71
CA LYS A 7 0.75 5.46 -9.07
C LYS A 7 1.93 5.71 -10.03
N ASP A 8 2.68 6.78 -9.83
CA ASP A 8 3.77 7.17 -10.71
C ASP A 8 5.04 6.39 -10.38
N LEU A 9 5.19 5.97 -9.12
CA LEU A 9 6.40 5.35 -8.57
C LEU A 9 6.36 3.82 -8.50
N VAL A 10 5.16 3.21 -8.44
CA VAL A 10 5.03 1.77 -8.10
C VAL A 10 4.07 1.01 -9.01
N TYR A 11 4.27 -0.30 -9.07
CA TYR A 11 3.24 -1.28 -9.40
C TYR A 11 2.58 -1.80 -8.12
N ALA A 12 1.28 -2.09 -8.16
CA ALA A 12 0.57 -2.66 -7.01
C ALA A 12 -0.30 -3.85 -7.40
N ARG A 13 -0.36 -4.85 -6.51
CA ARG A 13 -1.21 -6.04 -6.62
C ARG A 13 -1.81 -6.37 -5.26
N SER A 14 -3.03 -6.91 -5.23
CA SER A 14 -3.67 -7.32 -3.99
C SER A 14 -4.27 -8.72 -4.06
N GLY A 15 -4.37 -9.34 -2.90
CA GLY A 15 -4.99 -10.64 -2.69
C GLY A 15 -5.72 -10.68 -1.35
N ASP A 16 -6.41 -11.79 -1.12
CA ASP A 16 -7.17 -12.03 0.09
C ASP A 16 -6.85 -13.40 0.71
N LYS A 17 -7.02 -13.47 2.03
CA LYS A 17 -7.05 -14.71 2.80
C LYS A 17 -8.07 -14.56 3.93
N GLY A 18 -9.33 -14.93 3.65
CA GLY A 18 -10.41 -14.75 4.62
C GLY A 18 -10.78 -13.28 4.77
N ASP A 19 -10.73 -12.74 5.99
CA ASP A 19 -10.97 -11.31 6.27
C ASP A 19 -9.68 -10.45 6.23
N ILE A 20 -8.60 -11.03 5.70
CA ILE A 20 -7.31 -10.37 5.54
C ILE A 20 -7.13 -10.05 4.07
N SER A 21 -6.61 -8.87 3.77
CA SER A 21 -6.11 -8.57 2.44
C SER A 21 -4.65 -8.17 2.48
N ASN A 22 -3.89 -8.62 1.50
CA ASN A 22 -2.51 -8.21 1.30
C ASN A 22 -2.40 -7.29 0.09
N ILE A 23 -1.51 -6.30 0.16
CA ILE A 23 -1.22 -5.36 -0.91
C ILE A 23 0.29 -5.35 -1.12
N ALA A 24 0.75 -5.91 -2.23
CA ALA A 24 2.12 -5.81 -2.69
C ALA A 24 2.32 -4.51 -3.46
N VAL A 25 3.37 -3.78 -3.10
CA VAL A 25 3.84 -2.55 -3.73
C VAL A 25 5.27 -2.79 -4.20
N ILE A 26 5.53 -2.60 -5.49
CA ILE A 26 6.84 -2.86 -6.10
C ILE A 26 7.28 -1.57 -6.77
N ALA A 27 8.47 -1.06 -6.42
CA ALA A 27 9.02 0.13 -7.07
C ALA A 27 9.18 -0.11 -8.57
N LYS A 28 8.75 0.85 -9.41
CA LYS A 28 8.97 0.78 -10.88
C LYS A 28 10.45 0.86 -11.21
N GLU A 29 11.21 1.59 -10.41
CA GLU A 29 12.66 1.74 -10.52
C GLU A 29 13.29 1.55 -9.14
N PRO A 30 14.45 0.89 -9.02
CA PRO A 30 15.14 0.67 -7.74
C PRO A 30 15.39 1.96 -6.93
N ARG A 31 15.65 3.09 -7.61
CA ARG A 31 15.90 4.39 -6.98
C ARG A 31 14.71 4.93 -6.19
N TYR A 32 13.48 4.49 -6.48
CA TYR A 32 12.31 4.92 -5.71
C TYR A 32 12.16 4.17 -4.38
N TYR A 33 12.82 3.03 -4.21
CA TYR A 33 12.63 2.19 -3.04
C TYR A 33 12.99 2.86 -1.70
N PRO A 34 14.12 3.61 -1.58
CA PRO A 34 14.43 4.34 -0.35
C PRO A 34 13.34 5.37 0.02
N LEU A 35 12.77 6.04 -0.98
CA LEU A 35 11.65 6.98 -0.79
C LEU A 35 10.42 6.26 -0.24
N LEU A 36 10.08 5.10 -0.80
CA LEU A 36 8.97 4.29 -0.31
C LEU A 36 9.23 3.82 1.13
N GLN A 37 10.46 3.46 1.48
CA GLN A 37 10.79 2.98 2.83
C GLN A 37 10.55 4.06 3.88
N LYS A 38 10.93 5.30 3.55
CA LYS A 38 10.76 6.49 4.39
C LYS A 38 9.28 6.89 4.53
N HIS A 39 8.54 6.96 3.42
CA HIS A 39 7.22 7.61 3.43
C HIS A 39 6.02 6.65 3.42
N LEU A 40 6.16 5.42 2.91
CA LEU A 40 5.06 4.44 2.83
C LEU A 40 5.09 3.52 4.06
N THR A 41 4.74 4.07 5.22
CA THR A 41 4.71 3.35 6.50
C THR A 41 3.42 2.56 6.69
N ALA A 42 3.44 1.58 7.60
CA ALA A 42 2.26 0.82 7.98
C ALA A 42 1.13 1.73 8.51
N GLU A 43 1.49 2.71 9.32
CA GLU A 43 0.59 3.70 9.91
C GLU A 43 -0.06 4.57 8.83
N ARG A 44 0.71 4.99 7.83
CA ARG A 44 0.19 5.77 6.70
C ARG A 44 -0.82 4.97 5.88
N VAL A 45 -0.50 3.69 5.59
CA VAL A 45 -1.41 2.79 4.88
C VAL A 45 -2.68 2.53 5.70
N LYS A 46 -2.54 2.29 7.02
CA LYS A 46 -3.66 2.14 7.94
C LYS A 46 -4.55 3.38 7.94
N ALA A 47 -3.98 4.57 8.07
CA ALA A 47 -4.71 5.83 8.07
C ALA A 47 -5.45 6.05 6.74
N PHE A 48 -4.81 5.70 5.61
CA PHE A 48 -5.43 5.82 4.28
C PHE A 48 -6.66 4.91 4.12
N PHE A 49 -6.59 3.66 4.57
CA PHE A 49 -7.74 2.74 4.48
C PHE A 49 -8.80 3.00 5.57
N GLY A 50 -8.43 3.68 6.67
CA GLY A 50 -9.34 4.10 7.73
C GLY A 50 -10.22 2.95 8.23
N GLU A 51 -11.53 3.20 8.32
CA GLU A 51 -12.54 2.23 8.77
C GLU A 51 -12.64 0.97 7.90
N MET A 52 -12.04 0.95 6.69
CA MET A 52 -12.05 -0.25 5.88
C MET A 52 -11.21 -1.37 6.48
N SER A 53 -10.08 -1.04 7.11
CA SER A 53 -9.23 -1.98 7.84
C SER A 53 -9.48 -1.80 9.33
N LYS A 54 -10.13 -2.76 9.99
CA LYS A 54 -10.40 -2.68 11.43
C LYS A 54 -9.27 -3.23 12.31
N GLY A 55 -8.42 -4.10 11.76
CA GLY A 55 -7.29 -4.71 12.45
C GLY A 55 -5.96 -3.97 12.24
N THR A 56 -4.83 -4.62 12.52
CA THR A 56 -3.51 -4.03 12.27
C THR A 56 -3.18 -4.01 10.77
N VAL A 57 -2.25 -3.13 10.41
CA VAL A 57 -1.57 -3.16 9.11
C VAL A 57 -0.12 -3.51 9.38
N ASP A 58 0.32 -4.65 8.87
CA ASP A 58 1.69 -5.12 9.03
C ASP A 58 2.46 -4.84 7.72
N ARG A 59 3.68 -4.28 7.80
CA ARG A 59 4.54 -4.01 6.64
C ARG A 59 5.69 -5.00 6.57
N TYR A 60 5.80 -5.72 5.47
CA TYR A 60 6.91 -6.64 5.20
C TYR A 60 7.72 -6.15 4.01
N GLU A 61 9.03 -5.98 4.19
CA GLU A 61 9.94 -5.50 3.14
C GLU A 61 10.62 -6.67 2.42
N VAL A 62 10.67 -6.61 1.09
CA VAL A 62 11.42 -7.55 0.26
C VAL A 62 12.47 -6.75 -0.53
N LYS A 63 13.61 -6.49 0.13
CA LYS A 63 14.65 -5.57 -0.37
C LYS A 63 15.21 -5.98 -1.73
N THR A 64 15.36 -7.28 -1.97
CA THR A 64 15.85 -7.86 -3.23
C THR A 64 14.94 -7.58 -4.42
N LEU A 65 13.66 -7.29 -4.17
CA LEU A 65 12.66 -6.97 -5.20
C LEU A 65 12.26 -5.50 -5.18
N HIS A 66 12.89 -4.67 -4.33
CA HIS A 66 12.47 -3.28 -4.13
C HIS A 66 10.97 -3.15 -3.83
N ALA A 67 10.46 -4.09 -3.01
CA ALA A 67 9.04 -4.27 -2.77
C ALA A 67 8.67 -4.25 -1.29
N MET A 68 7.39 -4.02 -1.03
CA MET A 68 6.75 -4.07 0.28
C MET A 68 5.41 -4.80 0.16
N ASN A 69 5.08 -5.63 1.12
CA ASN A 69 3.77 -6.24 1.25
C ASN A 69 3.12 -5.74 2.53
N PHE A 70 1.94 -5.13 2.38
CA PHE A 70 1.11 -4.68 3.49
C PHE A 70 0.03 -5.71 3.74
N VAL A 71 -0.07 -6.21 4.96
CA VAL A 71 -1.12 -7.14 5.37
C VAL A 71 -2.12 -6.39 6.22
N LEU A 72 -3.31 -6.16 5.68
CA LEU A 72 -4.41 -5.46 6.33
C LEU A 72 -5.32 -6.50 6.97
N ARG A 73 -5.38 -6.53 8.30
CA ARG A 73 -6.24 -7.45 9.05
C ARG A 73 -7.64 -6.86 9.20
N ASN A 74 -8.64 -7.75 9.22
CA ASN A 74 -10.06 -7.41 9.35
C ASN A 74 -10.47 -6.31 8.36
N SER A 75 -10.07 -6.47 7.11
CA SER A 75 -10.16 -5.43 6.08
C SER A 75 -11.17 -5.70 5.00
N LEU A 76 -11.84 -6.86 5.01
CA LEU A 76 -12.77 -7.27 3.96
C LEU A 76 -14.22 -7.42 4.47
N GLY A 77 -14.51 -7.03 5.71
CA GLY A 77 -15.86 -7.03 6.26
C GLY A 77 -16.36 -8.42 6.65
N GLY A 78 -15.46 -9.29 7.13
CA GLY A 78 -15.74 -10.69 7.46
C GLY A 78 -15.33 -11.68 6.36
N GLY A 79 -14.72 -11.20 5.27
CA GLY A 79 -14.26 -11.99 4.14
C GLY A 79 -15.36 -12.41 3.16
N ALA A 80 -14.97 -13.14 2.11
CA ALA A 80 -15.85 -13.46 0.98
C ALA A 80 -17.20 -14.12 1.33
N THR A 81 -17.26 -14.86 2.44
CA THR A 81 -18.48 -15.56 2.85
C THR A 81 -19.45 -14.72 3.68
N ARG A 82 -19.03 -13.55 4.16
CA ARG A 82 -19.82 -12.72 5.10
C ARG A 82 -19.85 -11.23 4.76
N SER A 83 -19.02 -10.79 3.83
CA SER A 83 -18.91 -9.40 3.45
C SER A 83 -20.14 -8.92 2.68
N LEU A 84 -20.66 -7.76 3.07
CA LEU A 84 -21.67 -7.02 2.31
C LEU A 84 -21.03 -6.07 1.27
N ARG A 85 -19.70 -6.08 1.13
CA ARG A 85 -18.98 -5.19 0.21
C ARG A 85 -19.00 -5.75 -1.20
N ILE A 86 -19.03 -4.85 -2.19
CA ILE A 86 -18.88 -5.19 -3.60
C ILE A 86 -17.52 -5.85 -3.85
N ASP A 87 -16.44 -5.30 -3.28
CA ASP A 87 -15.09 -5.89 -3.35
C ASP A 87 -14.78 -6.73 -2.10
N PHE A 88 -15.42 -7.89 -1.99
CA PHE A 88 -15.24 -8.81 -0.87
C PHE A 88 -13.93 -9.62 -0.92
N THR A 89 -13.18 -9.57 -2.03
CA THR A 89 -11.86 -10.22 -2.20
C THR A 89 -10.70 -9.21 -2.27
N GLY A 90 -10.97 -7.93 -2.02
CA GLY A 90 -9.95 -6.89 -1.92
C GLY A 90 -9.16 -6.62 -3.21
N LYS A 91 -9.67 -6.99 -4.39
CA LYS A 91 -8.96 -6.86 -5.68
C LYS A 91 -8.75 -5.40 -6.07
N THR A 92 -9.64 -4.52 -5.64
CA THR A 92 -9.55 -3.09 -5.91
C THR A 92 -8.62 -2.36 -4.95
N MET A 93 -8.22 -2.99 -3.83
CA MET A 93 -7.34 -2.33 -2.85
C MET A 93 -5.96 -2.00 -3.40
N CYS A 94 -5.45 -2.77 -4.37
CA CYS A 94 -4.25 -2.42 -5.11
C CYS A 94 -4.40 -1.15 -5.95
N GLN A 95 -5.60 -0.82 -6.45
CA GLN A 95 -5.84 0.44 -7.15
C GLN A 95 -6.05 1.58 -6.15
N ALA A 96 -6.67 1.30 -5.00
CA ALA A 96 -6.89 2.27 -3.95
C ALA A 96 -5.56 2.84 -3.42
N ILE A 97 -4.58 1.97 -3.09
CA ILE A 97 -3.30 2.41 -2.51
C ILE A 97 -2.52 3.35 -3.45
N LEU A 98 -2.67 3.22 -4.77
CA LEU A 98 -1.99 4.06 -5.76
C LEU A 98 -2.42 5.54 -5.68
N ARG A 99 -3.54 5.84 -5.01
CA ARG A 99 -4.04 7.19 -4.78
C ARG A 99 -3.36 7.88 -3.59
N ILE A 100 -2.51 7.20 -2.83
CA ILE A 100 -1.72 7.81 -1.77
C ILE A 100 -0.81 8.88 -2.37
N VAL A 101 -0.81 10.06 -1.76
CA VAL A 101 0.12 11.15 -2.05
C VAL A 101 1.24 11.12 -1.01
N LEU A 102 2.47 11.01 -1.49
CA LEU A 102 3.67 11.16 -0.66
C LEU A 102 4.07 12.65 -0.68
N GLU A 103 4.29 13.19 0.51
CA GLU A 103 4.88 14.52 0.69
C GLU A 103 6.36 14.30 0.93
N VAL A 104 7.18 14.78 0.01
CA VAL A 104 8.63 14.53 -0.02
C VAL A 104 9.41 15.83 0.16
N ASP A 105 10.55 15.71 0.82
CA ASP A 105 11.48 16.81 1.05
C ASP A 105 12.27 17.13 -0.23
N GLU A 106 12.80 18.34 -0.35
CA GLU A 106 13.65 18.71 -1.50
C GLU A 106 14.90 17.84 -1.61
N SER A 107 15.42 17.37 -0.47
CA SER A 107 16.54 16.44 -0.42
C SER A 107 16.26 15.13 -1.15
N ASP A 108 15.00 14.71 -1.24
CA ASP A 108 14.62 13.42 -1.83
C ASP A 108 14.30 13.52 -3.33
N LEU A 109 14.26 14.73 -3.90
CA LEU A 109 13.94 14.96 -5.31
C LEU A 109 14.98 14.35 -6.27
N HIS A 110 16.22 14.19 -5.83
CA HIS A 110 17.28 13.52 -6.60
C HIS A 110 16.98 12.03 -6.90
N LEU A 111 16.03 11.42 -6.20
CA LEU A 111 15.61 10.04 -6.46
C LEU A 111 14.60 9.95 -7.62
N ILE A 112 14.10 11.08 -8.11
CA ILE A 112 13.02 11.18 -9.10
C ILE A 112 13.54 11.70 -10.44
N HIS A 113 14.52 12.62 -10.40
CA HIS A 113 15.25 13.13 -11.56
C HIS A 113 16.41 12.19 -11.91
#